data_AF-A0A6A4ZAN5-F1
#
_entry.id   AF-A0A6A4ZAN5-F1
#
_cell.length_a   1.000
_cell.length_b   1.000
_cell.length_c   1.000
_cell.angle_alpha   90.00
_cell.angle_beta   90.00
_cell.angle_gamma   90.00
#
_symmetry.space_group_name_H-M   'P 1'
#
loop_
_entity.id
_entity.type
_entity.pdbx_description
1 polymer ?
#
loop_
_entity_poly.entity_id
_entity_poly.type
_entity_poly.pdbx_seq_one_letter_code
_entity_poly.pdbx_strand_id
1 'polypeptide(L)'
;MLANFIGLDKFYVGMHNYLTQYAYNNAKTVDLWQALEAASGLKITAMAHTWTTQMGFPVVTVTKNGEKLWLTQERFLSNGTKDTESKWDVPVTFRTPAGVTNAGIWKADVATFELDAPGAEWAKINADQTAFFLTNYSSDMWKALQAPVSTQALGTLDRVSLLHTAFVLARAGLLSVGDALDFSGAYAQDTEYLVWKELSESLATYLRLFKHETWFPKFQAYIQRLYKAVMADLTWETRSSDLDITTNFRRDVIAMLSWAKDPAVVAEAAARF
;
A
#
# COMPACT_ATOMS: atom_id res chain seq x y z
N MET A 1 8.89 -7.99 5.77
CA MET A 1 8.58 -7.67 7.18
C MET A 1 9.74 -7.93 8.12
N LEU A 2 10.00 -9.18 8.55
CA LEU A 2 10.98 -9.46 9.61
C LEU A 2 12.39 -8.92 9.34
N ALA A 3 12.94 -9.14 8.15
CA ALA A 3 14.27 -8.65 7.78
C ALA A 3 14.39 -7.12 7.88
N ASN A 4 13.38 -6.37 7.41
CA ASN A 4 13.36 -4.91 7.51
C ASN A 4 13.19 -4.43 8.96
N PHE A 5 12.35 -5.10 9.75
CA PHE A 5 12.13 -4.73 11.14
C PHE A 5 13.34 -5.01 12.04
N ILE A 6 14.03 -6.13 11.82
CA ILE A 6 15.26 -6.52 12.54
C ILE A 6 16.47 -5.69 12.07
N GLY A 7 16.48 -5.29 10.80
CA GLY A 7 17.65 -4.76 10.09
C GLY A 7 18.43 -5.87 9.40
N LEU A 8 18.84 -5.63 8.14
CA LEU A 8 19.44 -6.66 7.27
C LEU A 8 20.68 -7.31 7.87
N ASP A 9 21.57 -6.55 8.50
CA ASP A 9 22.80 -7.09 9.08
C ASP A 9 22.51 -8.12 10.18
N LYS A 10 21.66 -7.76 11.14
CA LYS A 10 21.25 -8.66 12.23
C LYS A 10 20.42 -9.83 11.72
N PHE A 11 19.58 -9.60 10.71
CA PHE A 11 18.84 -10.67 10.05
C PHE A 11 19.77 -11.69 9.40
N TYR A 12 20.80 -11.25 8.67
CA TYR A 12 21.79 -12.15 8.06
C TYR A 12 22.63 -12.89 9.08
N VAL A 13 23.02 -12.26 10.19
CA VAL A 13 23.67 -12.95 11.32
C VAL A 13 22.77 -14.06 11.86
N GLY A 14 21.49 -13.77 12.12
CA GLY A 14 20.54 -14.77 12.62
C GLY A 14 20.30 -15.92 11.63
N MET A 15 20.18 -15.61 10.33
CA MET A 15 20.06 -16.62 9.28
C MET A 15 21.31 -17.49 9.16
N HIS A 16 22.50 -16.88 9.21
CA HIS A 16 23.76 -17.61 9.18
C HIS A 16 23.89 -18.57 10.37
N ASN A 17 23.58 -18.09 11.58
CA ASN A 17 23.62 -18.90 12.80
C ASN A 17 22.62 -20.07 12.72
N TYR A 18 21.39 -19.81 12.27
CA TYR A 18 20.36 -20.83 12.05
C TYR A 18 20.84 -21.91 11.07
N LEU A 19 21.30 -21.51 9.88
CA LEU A 19 21.74 -22.46 8.84
C LEU A 19 22.95 -23.27 9.29
N THR A 20 23.87 -22.67 10.04
CA THR A 20 25.06 -23.36 10.57
C THR A 20 24.69 -24.36 11.66
N GLN A 21 23.79 -23.97 12.58
CA GLN A 21 23.36 -24.83 13.70
C GLN A 21 22.58 -26.06 13.22
N TYR A 22 21.75 -25.90 12.20
CA TYR A 22 20.87 -26.97 11.68
C TYR A 22 21.38 -27.60 10.38
N ALA A 23 22.64 -27.35 10.00
CA ALA A 23 23.24 -27.92 8.81
C ALA A 23 23.15 -29.45 8.82
N TYR A 24 22.65 -30.02 7.71
CA TYR A 24 22.44 -31.47 7.52
C TYR A 24 21.50 -32.13 8.54
N ASN A 25 20.64 -31.35 9.19
CA ASN A 25 19.66 -31.82 10.16
C ASN A 25 18.28 -31.18 9.91
N ASN A 26 17.30 -31.46 10.77
CA ASN A 26 15.96 -30.90 10.71
C ASN A 26 15.80 -29.74 11.70
N ALA A 27 14.87 -28.84 11.39
CA ALA A 27 14.47 -27.72 12.24
C ALA A 27 12.95 -27.60 12.30
N LYS A 28 12.45 -26.94 13.34
CA LYS A 28 11.08 -26.51 13.53
C LYS A 28 10.99 -24.99 13.37
N THR A 29 9.78 -24.49 13.14
CA THR A 29 9.51 -23.05 12.98
C THR A 29 10.06 -22.20 14.12
N VAL A 30 9.99 -22.69 15.36
CA VAL A 30 10.50 -21.98 16.55
C VAL A 30 12.02 -21.78 16.52
N ASP A 31 12.76 -22.70 15.89
CA ASP A 31 14.22 -22.67 15.86
C ASP A 31 14.74 -21.49 15.03
N LEU A 32 14.05 -21.16 13.93
CA LEU A 32 14.34 -19.97 13.13
C LEU A 32 14.11 -18.69 13.95
N TRP A 33 12.99 -18.63 14.69
CA TRP A 33 12.66 -17.43 15.47
C TRP A 33 13.64 -17.20 16.61
N GLN A 34 14.08 -18.25 17.29
CA GLN A 34 15.08 -18.17 18.35
C GLN A 34 16.42 -17.67 17.81
N ALA A 35 16.85 -18.12 16.62
CA ALA A 35 18.09 -17.66 16.01
C ALA A 35 18.03 -16.16 15.63
N LEU A 36 16.90 -15.72 15.06
CA LEU A 36 16.67 -14.30 14.73
C LEU A 36 16.53 -13.43 15.99
N GLU A 37 15.86 -13.92 17.04
CA GLU A 37 15.74 -13.27 18.34
C GLU A 37 17.12 -13.10 19.00
N ALA A 38 17.94 -14.14 19.02
CA ALA A 38 19.29 -14.11 19.56
C ALA A 38 20.20 -13.10 18.84
N ALA A 39 20.12 -13.01 17.50
CA ALA A 39 20.89 -12.07 16.71
C ALA A 39 20.37 -10.62 16.82
N SER A 40 19.06 -10.44 17.00
CA SER A 40 18.42 -9.12 16.98
C SER A 40 18.39 -8.43 18.35
N GLY A 41 18.21 -9.22 19.42
CA GLY A 41 17.86 -8.74 20.75
C GLY A 41 16.38 -8.36 20.91
N LEU A 42 15.54 -8.62 19.89
CA LEU A 42 14.11 -8.29 19.87
C LEU A 42 13.27 -9.54 20.18
N LYS A 43 12.06 -9.36 20.72
CA LYS A 43 11.11 -10.45 21.03
C LYS A 43 10.44 -11.04 19.76
N ILE A 44 11.25 -11.52 18.82
CA ILE A 44 10.85 -12.02 17.50
C ILE A 44 10.01 -13.29 17.61
N THR A 45 10.30 -14.19 18.56
CA THR A 45 9.59 -15.48 18.69
C THR A 45 8.12 -15.27 19.02
N ALA A 46 7.84 -14.41 20.01
CA ALA A 46 6.46 -14.06 20.37
C ALA A 46 5.74 -13.40 19.18
N MET A 47 6.41 -12.47 18.50
CA MET A 47 5.83 -11.79 17.36
C MET A 47 5.50 -12.77 16.24
N ALA A 48 6.47 -13.55 15.78
CA ALA A 48 6.33 -14.49 14.67
C ALA A 48 5.28 -15.58 14.96
N HIS A 49 5.08 -15.98 16.23
CA HIS A 49 4.00 -16.87 16.60
C HIS A 49 2.65 -16.31 16.17
N THR A 50 2.32 -15.06 16.53
CA THR A 50 1.04 -14.43 16.15
C THR A 50 0.84 -14.32 14.63
N TRP A 51 1.91 -14.28 13.84
CA TRP A 51 1.82 -14.22 12.37
C TRP A 51 1.73 -15.58 11.67
N THR A 52 2.10 -16.67 12.34
CA THR A 52 2.24 -17.99 11.69
C THR A 52 1.26 -19.05 12.18
N THR A 53 0.54 -18.79 13.28
CA THR A 53 -0.41 -19.76 13.87
C THR A 53 -1.88 -19.42 13.67
N GLN A 54 -2.18 -18.32 12.99
CA GLN A 54 -3.54 -17.90 12.64
C GLN A 54 -3.62 -17.40 11.19
N MET A 55 -4.83 -17.45 10.63
CA MET A 55 -5.06 -17.05 9.24
C MET A 55 -5.31 -15.55 9.09
N GLY A 56 -4.86 -14.98 7.98
CA GLY A 56 -5.12 -13.59 7.60
C GLY A 56 -4.08 -12.62 8.16
N PHE A 57 -4.46 -11.34 8.17
CA PHE A 57 -3.60 -10.23 8.60
C PHE A 57 -4.47 -9.06 9.10
N PRO A 58 -3.91 -8.10 9.86
CA PRO A 58 -4.68 -6.99 10.38
C PRO A 58 -4.85 -5.85 9.38
N VAL A 59 -5.95 -5.11 9.54
CA VAL A 59 -6.03 -3.70 9.16
C VAL A 59 -5.76 -2.86 10.41
N VAL A 60 -4.83 -1.92 10.30
CA VAL A 60 -4.48 -0.96 11.34
C VAL A 60 -5.22 0.34 11.05
N THR A 61 -6.15 0.70 11.92
CA THR A 61 -6.88 1.98 11.84
C THR A 61 -6.14 3.03 12.65
N VAL A 62 -5.94 4.20 12.04
CA VAL A 62 -5.17 5.32 12.59
C VAL A 62 -6.12 6.49 12.79
N THR A 63 -6.19 6.98 14.03
CA THR A 63 -6.95 8.18 14.37
C THR A 63 -6.05 9.21 15.02
N LYS A 64 -6.37 10.49 14.82
CA LYS A 64 -5.67 11.60 15.47
C LYS A 64 -6.54 12.14 16.61
N ASN A 65 -5.96 12.28 17.80
CA ASN A 65 -6.59 12.93 18.94
C ASN A 65 -5.61 13.93 19.56
N GLY A 66 -5.87 15.22 19.34
CA GLY A 66 -4.90 16.29 19.63
C GLY A 66 -3.67 16.17 18.74
N GLU A 67 -2.49 16.15 19.37
CA GLU A 67 -1.20 16.01 18.67
C GLU A 67 -0.75 14.54 18.51
N LYS A 68 -1.49 13.59 19.10
CA LYS A 68 -1.11 12.18 19.13
C LYS A 68 -1.90 11.35 18.14
N LEU A 69 -1.26 10.28 17.66
CA LEU A 69 -1.89 9.27 16.81
C LEU A 69 -2.19 8.02 17.63
N TRP A 70 -3.37 7.45 17.40
CA TRP A 70 -3.85 6.25 18.08
C TRP A 70 -4.12 5.16 17.04
N LEU A 71 -3.54 3.99 17.27
CA LEU A 71 -3.66 2.84 16.39
C LEU A 71 -4.55 1.78 17.05
N THR A 72 -5.51 1.27 16.28
CA THR A 72 -6.31 0.09 16.59
C THR A 72 -6.19 -0.93 15.47
N GLN A 73 -6.35 -2.21 15.80
CA GLN A 73 -6.18 -3.30 14.84
C GLN A 73 -7.39 -4.23 14.90
N GLU A 74 -7.80 -4.70 13.73
CA GLU A 74 -8.81 -5.74 13.55
C GLU A 74 -8.34 -6.64 12.41
N ARG A 75 -8.79 -7.89 12.35
CA ARG A 75 -8.49 -8.72 11.19
C ARG A 75 -9.17 -8.15 9.96
N PHE A 76 -8.41 -8.01 8.87
CA PHE A 76 -8.98 -7.61 7.60
C PHE A 76 -9.75 -8.77 6.97
N LEU A 77 -11.03 -8.52 6.66
CA LEU A 77 -11.90 -9.44 5.92
C LEU A 77 -12.48 -8.69 4.71
N SER A 78 -12.29 -9.26 3.53
CA SER A 78 -12.68 -8.63 2.24
C SER A 78 -14.19 -8.45 2.07
N ASN A 79 -14.99 -9.16 2.86
CA ASN A 79 -16.45 -9.04 2.90
C ASN A 79 -16.95 -7.94 3.86
N GLY A 80 -16.05 -7.21 4.53
CA GLY A 80 -16.39 -6.13 5.47
C GLY A 80 -16.90 -6.61 6.83
N THR A 81 -16.91 -7.91 7.10
CA THR A 81 -17.23 -8.43 8.45
C THR A 81 -16.11 -8.11 9.44
N LYS A 82 -16.47 -7.99 10.73
CA LYS A 82 -15.53 -7.65 11.78
C LYS A 82 -15.05 -8.89 12.52
N ASP A 83 -13.76 -8.93 12.80
CA ASP A 83 -13.13 -9.87 13.73
C ASP A 83 -12.14 -9.09 14.59
N THR A 84 -12.56 -8.85 15.83
CA THR A 84 -11.78 -8.12 16.85
C THR A 84 -10.96 -9.06 17.72
N GLU A 85 -11.15 -10.37 17.62
CA GLU A 85 -10.50 -11.36 18.49
C GLU A 85 -9.13 -11.76 17.96
N SER A 86 -9.01 -11.90 16.63
CA SER A 86 -7.71 -12.17 16.00
C SER A 86 -6.82 -10.93 16.07
N LYS A 87 -5.70 -11.04 16.79
CA LYS A 87 -4.73 -9.95 17.03
C LYS A 87 -3.31 -10.39 16.71
N TRP A 88 -2.49 -9.47 16.24
CA TRP A 88 -1.08 -9.69 15.90
C TRP A 88 -0.18 -8.80 16.73
N ASP A 89 1.03 -9.30 16.98
CA ASP A 89 2.14 -8.45 17.40
C ASP A 89 2.62 -7.68 16.16
N VAL A 90 2.27 -6.40 16.05
CA VAL A 90 2.52 -5.60 14.84
C VAL A 90 3.87 -4.86 14.96
N PRO A 91 4.82 -5.08 14.04
CA PRO A 91 6.01 -4.23 13.95
C PRO A 91 5.63 -2.87 13.34
N VAL A 92 5.53 -1.84 14.17
CA VAL A 92 5.04 -0.52 13.76
C VAL A 92 6.22 0.34 13.29
N THR A 93 6.18 0.74 12.03
CA THR A 93 7.01 1.80 11.48
C THR A 93 6.13 2.91 10.95
N PHE A 94 6.63 4.14 10.92
CA PHE A 94 5.91 5.25 10.31
C PHE A 94 6.86 6.27 9.68
N ARG A 95 6.36 6.98 8.69
CA ARG A 95 7.05 8.05 7.97
C ARG A 95 6.35 9.39 8.22
N THR A 96 7.13 10.41 8.51
CA THR A 96 6.73 11.82 8.57
C THR A 96 7.70 12.66 7.73
N PRO A 97 7.52 13.99 7.59
CA PRO A 97 8.52 14.85 6.97
C PRO A 97 9.92 14.76 7.60
N ALA A 98 10.02 14.37 8.88
CA ALA A 98 11.29 14.23 9.58
C ALA A 98 12.04 12.92 9.23
N GLY A 99 11.39 11.97 8.56
CA GLY A 99 11.98 10.70 8.17
C GLY A 99 11.16 9.48 8.59
N VAL A 100 11.82 8.32 8.64
CA VAL A 100 11.22 7.05 9.05
C VAL A 100 11.60 6.75 10.50
N THR A 101 10.60 6.36 11.29
CA THR A 101 10.77 5.95 12.68
C THR A 101 10.27 4.52 12.86
N ASN A 102 11.05 3.71 13.57
CA ASN A 102 10.63 2.40 14.08
C ASN A 102 10.06 2.60 15.49
N ALA A 103 8.76 2.35 15.68
CA ALA A 103 8.06 2.51 16.94
C ALA A 103 8.06 1.24 17.80
N GLY A 104 8.67 0.15 17.32
CA GLY A 104 8.76 -1.12 18.03
C GLY A 104 7.61 -2.09 17.71
N ILE A 105 7.46 -3.10 18.58
CA ILE A 105 6.43 -4.14 18.43
C ILE A 105 5.23 -3.74 19.29
N TRP A 106 4.11 -3.45 18.62
CA TRP A 106 2.83 -3.32 19.28
C TRP A 106 2.25 -4.70 19.57
N LYS A 107 2.12 -5.03 20.85
CA LYS A 107 1.68 -6.34 21.32
C LYS A 107 0.18 -6.59 21.09
N ALA A 108 -0.15 -7.82 20.72
CA ALA A 108 -1.52 -8.26 20.43
C ALA A 108 -2.52 -8.08 21.60
N ASP A 109 -2.03 -8.17 22.83
CA ASP A 109 -2.82 -8.02 24.07
C ASP A 109 -3.02 -6.55 24.48
N VAL A 110 -2.40 -5.61 23.77
CA VAL A 110 -2.56 -4.17 23.98
C VAL A 110 -3.59 -3.64 22.98
N ALA A 111 -4.72 -3.14 23.47
CA ALA A 111 -5.83 -2.75 22.60
C ALA A 111 -5.53 -1.56 21.68
N THR A 112 -4.75 -0.58 22.16
CA THR A 112 -4.40 0.64 21.43
C THR A 112 -2.90 0.91 21.50
N PHE A 113 -2.34 1.44 20.42
CA PHE A 113 -0.94 1.85 20.39
C PHE A 113 -0.86 3.36 20.16
N GLU A 114 -0.21 4.06 21.09
CA GLU A 114 0.03 5.50 20.99
C GLU A 114 1.29 5.74 20.16
N LEU A 115 1.19 6.58 19.15
CA LEU A 115 2.30 7.05 18.35
C LEU A 115 2.51 8.54 18.56
N ASP A 116 3.74 8.88 18.97
CA ASP A 116 4.19 10.25 19.08
C ASP A 116 4.76 10.74 17.74
N ALA A 117 4.07 11.70 17.14
CA ALA A 117 4.46 12.33 15.88
C ALA A 117 4.29 13.86 16.00
N PRO A 118 5.02 14.51 16.92
CA PRO A 118 4.76 15.89 17.32
C PRO A 118 5.03 16.82 16.15
N GLY A 119 4.08 17.72 15.88
CA GLY A 119 4.17 18.70 14.79
C GLY A 119 4.16 18.11 13.38
N ALA A 120 3.91 16.81 13.20
CA ALA A 120 3.88 16.20 11.87
C ALA A 120 2.61 16.61 11.11
N GLU A 121 2.80 17.24 9.93
CA GLU A 121 1.71 17.60 9.02
C GLU A 121 0.94 16.36 8.54
N TRP A 122 1.67 15.28 8.30
CA TRP A 122 1.15 13.98 7.90
C TRP A 122 1.99 12.86 8.50
N ALA A 123 1.38 11.69 8.65
CA ALA A 123 2.07 10.48 9.09
C ALA A 123 1.54 9.26 8.31
N LYS A 124 2.44 8.57 7.63
CA LYS A 124 2.16 7.31 6.94
C LYS A 124 2.65 6.15 7.81
N ILE A 125 1.74 5.37 8.37
CA ILE A 125 2.06 4.10 9.06
C ILE A 125 2.44 3.01 8.04
N ASN A 126 3.34 2.09 8.41
CA ASN A 126 3.94 1.05 7.57
C ASN A 126 4.88 1.62 6.51
N ALA A 127 5.92 2.35 6.96
CA ALA A 127 6.90 2.95 6.06
C ALA A 127 7.51 1.90 5.10
N ASP A 128 7.58 2.30 3.84
CA ASP A 128 8.03 1.53 2.68
C ASP A 128 7.25 0.22 2.45
N GLN A 129 6.03 0.11 3.01
CA GLN A 129 5.17 -1.08 2.95
C GLN A 129 5.90 -2.37 3.36
N THR A 130 6.75 -2.27 4.40
CA THR A 130 7.63 -3.37 4.78
C THR A 130 6.94 -4.44 5.61
N ALA A 131 5.85 -4.11 6.31
CA ALA A 131 5.07 -5.02 7.14
C ALA A 131 3.78 -5.48 6.45
N PHE A 132 3.30 -6.67 6.84
CA PHE A 132 2.19 -7.35 6.17
C PHE A 132 0.83 -6.99 6.79
N PHE A 133 0.47 -5.71 6.72
CA PHE A 133 -0.84 -5.20 7.16
C PHE A 133 -1.30 -4.04 6.29
N LEU A 134 -2.61 -3.78 6.29
CA LEU A 134 -3.22 -2.61 5.65
C LEU A 134 -3.36 -1.47 6.64
N THR A 135 -3.34 -0.24 6.16
CA THR A 135 -3.56 0.96 6.98
C THR A 135 -4.84 1.67 6.56
N ASN A 136 -5.71 1.94 7.53
CA ASN A 136 -6.88 2.79 7.35
C ASN A 136 -6.69 4.06 8.17
N TYR A 137 -6.95 5.22 7.58
CA TYR A 137 -6.84 6.50 8.26
C TYR A 137 -8.22 7.13 8.41
N SER A 138 -8.39 8.05 9.37
CA SER A 138 -9.57 8.91 9.36
C SER A 138 -9.65 9.73 8.08
N SER A 139 -10.84 10.21 7.70
CA SER A 139 -11.04 10.96 6.45
C SER A 139 -10.10 12.17 6.32
N ASP A 140 -9.89 12.93 7.40
CA ASP A 140 -8.97 14.07 7.41
C ASP A 140 -7.51 13.65 7.18
N MET A 141 -7.11 12.48 7.70
CA MET A 141 -5.77 11.95 7.52
C MET A 141 -5.56 11.39 6.10
N TRP A 142 -6.55 10.71 5.53
CA TRP A 142 -6.54 10.33 4.11
C TRP A 142 -6.35 11.56 3.21
N LYS A 143 -7.07 12.65 3.51
CA LYS A 143 -6.92 13.92 2.81
C LYS A 143 -5.54 14.55 2.99
N ALA A 144 -5.00 14.55 4.21
CA ALA A 144 -3.66 15.07 4.50
C ALA A 144 -2.55 14.31 3.73
N LEU A 145 -2.75 13.02 3.46
CA LEU A 145 -1.81 12.19 2.70
C LEU A 145 -1.82 12.47 1.18
N GLN A 146 -2.81 13.19 0.65
CA GLN A 146 -2.84 13.54 -0.79
C GLN A 146 -1.67 14.46 -1.18
N ALA A 147 -1.33 15.43 -0.33
CA ALA A 147 -0.25 16.37 -0.60
C ALA A 147 1.12 15.67 -0.74
N PRO A 148 1.60 14.86 0.22
CA PRO A 148 2.90 14.21 0.09
C PRO A 148 2.92 13.07 -0.95
N VAL A 149 1.76 12.55 -1.39
CA VAL A 149 1.66 11.72 -2.60
C VAL A 149 1.95 12.57 -3.84
N SER A 150 1.21 13.66 -4.02
CA SER A 150 1.28 14.51 -5.22
C SER A 150 2.64 15.20 -5.38
N THR A 151 3.25 15.67 -4.29
CA THR A 151 4.59 16.27 -4.30
C THR A 151 5.72 15.23 -4.35
N GLN A 152 5.38 13.93 -4.36
CA GLN A 152 6.32 12.81 -4.28
C GLN A 152 7.24 12.84 -3.04
N ALA A 153 6.81 13.48 -1.94
CA ALA A 153 7.50 13.42 -0.65
C ALA A 153 7.44 12.01 -0.04
N LEU A 154 6.38 11.24 -0.34
CA LEU A 154 6.33 9.80 -0.10
C LEU A 154 7.02 9.05 -1.24
N GLY A 155 7.85 8.07 -0.89
CA GLY A 155 8.52 7.21 -1.87
C GLY A 155 7.53 6.33 -2.64
N THR A 156 7.96 5.80 -3.79
CA THR A 156 7.10 5.01 -4.71
C THR A 156 6.37 3.87 -4.02
N LEU A 157 7.05 3.11 -3.16
CA LEU A 157 6.44 1.99 -2.42
C LEU A 157 5.33 2.45 -1.47
N ASP A 158 5.51 3.60 -0.82
CA ASP A 158 4.50 4.18 0.06
C ASP A 158 3.28 4.65 -0.72
N ARG A 159 3.49 5.30 -1.87
CA ARG A 159 2.44 5.78 -2.77
C ARG A 159 1.63 4.61 -3.33
N VAL A 160 2.29 3.58 -3.89
CA VAL A 160 1.62 2.37 -4.40
C VAL A 160 0.81 1.68 -3.30
N SER A 161 1.38 1.56 -2.10
CA SER A 161 0.70 0.96 -0.94
C SER A 161 -0.57 1.71 -0.53
N LEU A 162 -0.50 3.04 -0.42
CA LEU A 162 -1.66 3.85 -0.05
C LEU A 162 -2.77 3.74 -1.10
N LEU A 163 -2.41 3.80 -2.38
CA LEU A 163 -3.35 3.64 -3.49
C LEU A 163 -4.04 2.28 -3.46
N HIS A 164 -3.25 1.20 -3.36
CA HIS A 164 -3.75 -0.16 -3.24
C HIS A 164 -4.70 -0.29 -2.06
N THR A 165 -4.28 0.19 -0.90
CA THR A 165 -5.03 0.08 0.35
C THR A 165 -6.35 0.84 0.26
N ALA A 166 -6.37 2.05 -0.28
CA ALA A 166 -7.60 2.83 -0.44
C ALA A 166 -8.67 2.04 -1.23
N PHE A 167 -8.30 1.43 -2.36
CA PHE A 167 -9.24 0.66 -3.17
C PHE A 167 -9.59 -0.72 -2.56
N VAL A 168 -8.66 -1.37 -1.85
CA VAL A 168 -8.96 -2.60 -1.09
C VAL A 168 -9.96 -2.33 0.02
N LEU A 169 -9.76 -1.27 0.80
CA LEU A 169 -10.68 -0.85 1.86
C LEU A 169 -12.02 -0.41 1.28
N ALA A 170 -12.03 0.27 0.12
CA ALA A 170 -13.27 0.64 -0.55
C ALA A 170 -14.12 -0.56 -0.97
N ARG A 171 -13.48 -1.61 -1.51
CA ARG A 171 -14.17 -2.87 -1.86
C ARG A 171 -14.68 -3.62 -0.63
N ALA A 172 -13.98 -3.52 0.49
CA ALA A 172 -14.38 -4.12 1.76
C ALA A 172 -15.43 -3.28 2.53
N GLY A 173 -15.80 -2.09 2.04
CA GLY A 173 -16.74 -1.19 2.72
C GLY A 173 -16.16 -0.46 3.94
N LEU A 174 -14.83 -0.43 4.09
CA LEU A 174 -14.12 0.25 5.19
C LEU A 174 -13.68 1.69 4.83
N LEU A 175 -13.76 2.04 3.54
CA LEU A 175 -13.57 3.38 2.99
C LEU A 175 -14.68 3.62 1.95
N SER A 176 -15.14 4.85 1.76
CA SER A 176 -16.10 5.08 0.67
C SER A 176 -15.39 5.03 -0.68
N VAL A 177 -16.07 4.55 -1.73
CA VAL A 177 -15.52 4.59 -3.10
C VAL A 177 -15.24 6.03 -3.53
N GLY A 178 -16.04 6.99 -3.06
CA GLY A 178 -15.82 8.41 -3.31
C GLY A 178 -14.48 8.90 -2.75
N ASP A 179 -14.17 8.57 -1.50
CA ASP A 179 -12.89 8.94 -0.86
C ASP A 179 -11.70 8.27 -1.56
N ALA A 180 -11.83 7.00 -1.98
CA ALA A 180 -10.78 6.32 -2.73
C ALA A 180 -10.52 6.99 -4.10
N LEU A 181 -11.59 7.38 -4.82
CA LEU A 181 -11.48 8.10 -6.09
C LEU A 181 -10.89 9.51 -5.91
N ASP A 182 -11.32 10.24 -4.88
CA ASP A 182 -10.76 11.55 -4.54
C ASP A 182 -9.25 11.44 -4.23
N PHE A 183 -8.88 10.49 -3.38
CA PHE A 183 -7.48 10.20 -3.05
C PHE A 183 -6.64 9.83 -4.27
N SER A 184 -7.18 9.02 -5.19
CA SER A 184 -6.45 8.66 -6.42
C SER A 184 -6.19 9.85 -7.37
N GLY A 185 -6.86 10.98 -7.18
CA GLY A 185 -6.55 12.24 -7.88
C GLY A 185 -5.16 12.79 -7.57
N ALA A 186 -4.59 12.47 -6.40
CA ALA A 186 -3.24 12.91 -6.02
C ALA A 186 -2.13 12.33 -6.92
N TYR A 187 -2.44 11.28 -7.70
CA TYR A 187 -1.47 10.57 -8.54
C TYR A 187 -1.46 11.05 -10.00
N ALA A 188 -2.23 12.09 -10.33
CA ALA A 188 -2.41 12.56 -11.71
C ALA A 188 -1.10 12.99 -12.43
N GLN A 189 -0.05 13.25 -11.67
CA GLN A 189 1.28 13.65 -12.16
C GLN A 189 2.38 12.69 -11.68
N ASP A 190 2.02 11.48 -11.24
CA ASP A 190 3.02 10.51 -10.79
C ASP A 190 3.87 10.04 -11.98
N THR A 191 5.16 9.89 -11.76
CA THR A 191 6.13 9.53 -12.80
C THR A 191 6.40 8.03 -12.84
N GLU A 192 5.91 7.27 -11.86
CA GLU A 192 6.27 5.87 -11.68
C GLU A 192 5.25 4.93 -12.31
N TYR A 193 5.71 4.08 -13.24
CA TYR A 193 4.85 3.07 -13.89
C TYR A 193 4.09 2.19 -12.89
N LEU A 194 4.74 1.78 -11.79
CA LEU A 194 4.12 0.91 -10.78
C LEU A 194 2.86 1.53 -10.17
N VAL A 195 2.85 2.85 -9.98
CA VAL A 195 1.68 3.59 -9.48
C VAL A 195 0.54 3.52 -10.49
N TRP A 196 0.82 3.80 -11.75
CA TRP A 196 -0.19 3.78 -12.81
C TRP A 196 -0.73 2.38 -13.08
N LYS A 197 0.11 1.35 -12.94
CA LYS A 197 -0.33 -0.05 -13.00
C LYS A 197 -1.35 -0.35 -11.91
N GLU A 198 -1.02 -0.07 -10.65
CA GLU A 198 -1.96 -0.28 -9.52
C GLU A 198 -3.25 0.54 -9.69
N LEU A 199 -3.13 1.80 -10.12
CA LEU A 199 -4.27 2.67 -10.41
C LEU A 199 -5.18 2.07 -11.48
N SER A 200 -4.58 1.60 -12.59
CA SER A 200 -5.29 1.02 -13.72
C SER A 200 -6.00 -0.27 -13.32
N GLU A 201 -5.33 -1.18 -12.61
CA GLU A 201 -5.91 -2.44 -12.13
C GLU A 201 -7.10 -2.19 -11.18
N SER A 202 -6.95 -1.23 -10.26
CA SER A 202 -8.02 -0.82 -9.35
C SER A 202 -9.22 -0.23 -10.10
N LEU A 203 -9.00 0.75 -10.99
CA LEU A 203 -10.08 1.42 -11.73
C LEU A 203 -10.75 0.50 -12.77
N ALA A 204 -10.00 -0.40 -13.41
CA ALA A 204 -10.50 -1.38 -14.37
C ALA A 204 -11.54 -2.32 -13.75
N THR A 205 -11.46 -2.57 -12.45
CA THR A 205 -12.49 -3.34 -11.71
C THR A 205 -13.84 -2.61 -11.76
N TYR A 206 -13.86 -1.31 -11.47
CA TYR A 206 -15.08 -0.52 -11.53
C TYR A 206 -15.59 -0.33 -12.97
N LEU A 207 -14.69 -0.15 -13.94
CA LEU A 207 -15.04 -0.07 -15.36
C LEU A 207 -15.81 -1.32 -15.84
N ARG A 208 -15.39 -2.50 -15.39
CA ARG A 208 -16.02 -3.78 -15.77
C ARG A 208 -17.36 -4.00 -15.08
N LEU A 209 -17.46 -3.66 -13.79
CA LEU A 209 -18.64 -3.97 -12.97
C LEU A 209 -19.82 -3.03 -13.25
N PHE A 210 -19.55 -1.74 -13.47
CA PHE A 210 -20.59 -0.70 -13.41
C PHE A 210 -20.95 -0.08 -14.77
N LYS A 211 -20.62 -0.74 -15.89
CA LYS A 211 -20.82 -0.21 -17.25
C LYS A 211 -22.26 0.17 -17.62
N HIS A 212 -23.24 -0.31 -16.86
CA HIS A 212 -24.67 -0.06 -17.08
C HIS A 212 -25.28 0.95 -16.11
N GLU A 213 -24.48 1.51 -15.21
CA GLU A 213 -24.94 2.49 -14.23
C GLU A 213 -25.12 3.88 -14.85
N THR A 214 -26.12 4.62 -14.36
CA THR A 214 -26.42 5.98 -14.87
C THR A 214 -25.30 6.99 -14.64
N TRP A 215 -24.50 6.78 -13.58
CA TRP A 215 -23.35 7.61 -13.26
C TRP A 215 -22.07 7.19 -14.01
N PHE A 216 -22.07 6.05 -14.70
CA PHE A 216 -20.88 5.50 -15.37
C PHE A 216 -20.19 6.48 -16.32
N PRO A 217 -20.90 7.29 -17.14
CA PRO A 217 -20.25 8.30 -17.98
C PRO A 217 -19.43 9.34 -17.19
N LYS A 218 -19.85 9.69 -15.95
CA LYS A 218 -19.08 10.59 -15.09
C LYS A 218 -17.79 9.94 -14.60
N PHE A 219 -17.82 8.62 -14.35
CA PHE A 219 -16.64 7.86 -13.98
C PHE A 219 -15.66 7.73 -15.16
N GLN A 220 -16.17 7.51 -16.38
CA GLN A 220 -15.35 7.56 -17.58
C GLN A 220 -14.66 8.92 -17.76
N ALA A 221 -15.41 10.03 -17.63
CA ALA A 221 -14.85 11.38 -17.69
C ALA A 221 -13.79 11.66 -16.60
N TYR A 222 -13.97 11.07 -15.41
CA TYR A 222 -12.96 11.12 -14.36
C TYR A 222 -11.64 10.44 -14.78
N ILE A 223 -11.71 9.23 -15.36
CA ILE A 223 -10.52 8.50 -15.85
C ILE A 223 -9.85 9.28 -16.99
N GLN A 224 -10.62 9.80 -17.95
CA GLN A 224 -10.10 10.62 -19.03
C GLN A 224 -9.27 11.80 -18.49
N ARG A 225 -9.82 12.53 -17.51
CA ARG A 225 -9.12 13.66 -16.89
C ARG A 225 -7.86 13.23 -16.15
N LEU A 226 -7.92 12.12 -15.42
CA LEU A 226 -6.80 11.62 -14.62
C LEU A 226 -5.63 11.16 -15.49
N TYR A 227 -5.90 10.51 -16.63
CA TYR A 227 -4.89 9.93 -17.51
C TYR A 227 -4.43 10.88 -18.63
N LYS A 228 -5.02 12.07 -18.76
CA LYS A 228 -4.74 13.01 -19.85
C LYS A 228 -3.27 13.43 -19.92
N ALA A 229 -2.68 13.80 -18.78
CA ALA A 229 -1.30 14.31 -18.74
C ALA A 229 -0.31 13.21 -19.13
N VAL A 230 -0.41 12.05 -18.47
CA VAL A 230 0.48 10.90 -18.76
C VAL A 230 0.36 10.41 -20.19
N MET A 231 -0.83 10.43 -20.79
CA MET A 231 -0.99 10.05 -22.20
C MET A 231 -0.32 11.03 -23.15
N ALA A 232 -0.38 12.33 -22.85
CA ALA A 232 0.32 13.36 -23.63
C ALA A 232 1.84 13.16 -23.59
N ASP A 233 2.38 12.70 -22.45
CA ASP A 233 3.81 12.44 -22.28
C ASP A 233 4.25 11.15 -22.97
N LEU A 234 3.48 10.06 -22.84
CA LEU A 234 3.81 8.75 -23.42
C LEU A 234 3.65 8.70 -24.93
N THR A 235 2.69 9.45 -25.48
CA THR A 235 2.32 9.48 -26.91
C THR A 235 1.98 8.10 -27.49
N TRP A 236 1.57 8.04 -28.76
CA TRP A 236 1.32 6.77 -29.47
C TRP A 236 2.58 6.14 -30.08
N GLU A 237 3.61 6.96 -30.29
CA GLU A 237 4.83 6.55 -30.97
C GLU A 237 5.87 6.04 -29.97
N THR A 238 6.51 4.92 -30.34
CA THR A 238 7.68 4.42 -29.62
C THR A 238 8.87 5.36 -29.85
N ARG A 239 9.58 5.71 -28.77
CA ARG A 239 10.79 6.51 -28.84
C ARG A 239 12.02 5.63 -28.70
N SER A 240 13.15 6.04 -29.27
CA SER A 240 14.42 5.33 -29.10
C SER A 240 14.92 5.31 -27.64
N SER A 241 14.42 6.22 -26.81
CA SER A 241 14.68 6.29 -25.37
C SER A 241 13.74 5.42 -24.52
N ASP A 242 12.75 4.76 -25.13
CA ASP A 242 11.80 3.94 -24.39
C ASP A 242 12.48 2.70 -23.84
N LEU A 243 12.21 2.42 -22.57
CA LEU A 243 12.51 1.14 -21.94
C LEU A 243 11.32 0.19 -22.10
N ASP A 244 11.53 -1.11 -21.90
CA ASP A 244 10.44 -2.12 -21.92
C ASP A 244 9.30 -1.75 -20.97
N ILE A 245 9.62 -1.17 -19.82
CA ILE A 245 8.64 -0.69 -18.84
C ILE A 245 7.79 0.46 -19.39
N THR A 246 8.38 1.39 -20.14
CA THR A 246 7.67 2.51 -20.79
C THR A 246 6.72 2.01 -21.87
N THR A 247 7.12 0.97 -22.60
CA THR A 247 6.26 0.35 -23.63
C THR A 247 5.03 -0.31 -23.02
N ASN A 248 5.20 -1.09 -21.94
CA ASN A 248 4.07 -1.68 -21.20
C ASN A 248 3.17 -0.59 -20.59
N PHE A 249 3.79 0.45 -20.04
CA PHE A 249 3.07 1.58 -19.48
C PHE A 249 2.17 2.28 -20.50
N ARG A 250 2.71 2.60 -21.70
CA ARG A 250 1.94 3.19 -22.79
C ARG A 250 0.73 2.35 -23.16
N ARG A 251 0.92 1.03 -23.32
CA ARG A 251 -0.18 0.10 -23.63
C ARG A 251 -1.30 0.21 -22.58
N ASP A 252 -0.95 0.19 -21.31
CA ASP A 252 -1.93 0.17 -20.22
C ASP A 252 -2.69 1.51 -20.12
N VAL A 253 -1.99 2.64 -20.31
CA VAL A 253 -2.63 3.99 -20.37
C VAL A 253 -3.59 4.10 -21.56
N ILE A 254 -3.18 3.67 -22.76
CA ILE A 254 -4.05 3.66 -23.95
C ILE A 254 -5.26 2.77 -23.73
N ALA A 255 -5.09 1.59 -23.14
CA ALA A 255 -6.19 0.67 -22.84
C ALA A 255 -7.20 1.29 -21.85
N MET A 256 -6.72 1.93 -20.78
CA MET A 256 -7.57 2.62 -19.82
C MET A 256 -8.37 3.76 -20.46
N LEU A 257 -7.73 4.59 -21.29
CA LEU A 257 -8.41 5.68 -22.00
C LEU A 257 -9.39 5.14 -23.06
N SER A 258 -9.09 4.01 -23.69
CA SER A 258 -10.01 3.33 -24.61
C SER A 258 -11.27 2.83 -23.89
N TRP A 259 -11.12 2.18 -22.73
CA TRP A 259 -12.26 1.75 -21.90
C TRP A 259 -13.04 2.95 -21.34
N ALA A 260 -12.35 4.06 -21.05
CA ALA A 260 -12.97 5.31 -20.67
C ALA A 260 -13.62 6.06 -21.85
N LYS A 261 -13.51 5.56 -23.10
CA LYS A 261 -14.01 6.22 -24.32
C LYS A 261 -13.48 7.65 -24.49
N ASP A 262 -12.19 7.85 -24.24
CA ASP A 262 -11.54 9.13 -24.54
C ASP A 262 -11.66 9.43 -26.05
N PRO A 263 -12.23 10.58 -26.45
CA PRO A 263 -12.47 10.85 -27.87
C PRO A 263 -11.21 10.89 -28.73
N ALA A 264 -10.09 11.41 -28.20
CA ALA A 264 -8.84 11.51 -28.95
C ALA A 264 -8.21 10.15 -29.14
N VAL A 265 -8.21 9.31 -28.10
CA VAL A 265 -7.69 7.94 -28.18
C VAL A 265 -8.53 7.06 -29.11
N VAL A 266 -9.85 7.18 -29.07
CA VAL A 266 -10.75 6.43 -29.96
C VAL A 266 -10.56 6.85 -31.42
N ALA A 267 -10.45 8.16 -31.69
CA ALA A 267 -10.21 8.66 -33.05
C ALA A 267 -8.86 8.20 -33.61
N GLU A 268 -7.80 8.26 -32.79
CA GLU A 268 -6.47 7.82 -33.19
C GLU A 268 -6.42 6.30 -33.44
N ALA A 269 -7.06 5.50 -32.59
CA ALA A 269 -7.18 4.06 -32.80
C ALA A 269 -7.88 3.73 -34.13
N ALA A 270 -8.98 4.41 -34.46
CA ALA A 270 -9.72 4.22 -35.70
C ALA A 270 -8.98 4.72 -36.95
N ALA A 271 -8.02 5.63 -36.81
CA ALA A 271 -7.19 6.09 -37.92
C ALA A 271 -6.07 5.10 -38.27
N ARG A 272 -5.60 4.31 -37.29
CA ARG A 272 -4.49 3.36 -37.45
C ARG A 272 -4.93 1.97 -37.93
N PHE A 273 -6.18 1.59 -37.72
CA PHE A 273 -6.73 0.25 -37.98
C PHE A 273 -8.05 0.32 -38.73
#